data_AF-A0AA44S519-F1
#
_entry.id   AF-A0AA44S519-F1
#
_cell.length_a   1.000
_cell.length_b   1.000
_cell.length_c   1.000
_cell.angle_alpha   90.00
_cell.angle_beta   90.00
_cell.angle_gamma   90.00
#
_symmetry.space_group_name_H-M   'P 1'
#
loop_
_entity.id
_entity.type
_entity.pdbx_description
1 polymer ?
#
loop_
_entity_poly.entity_id
_entity_poly.type
_entity_poly.pdbx_seq_one_letter_code
_entity_poly.pdbx_strand_id
1 'polypeptide(L)' 'DVRSPDEFSGKILAPAHLPQEQSQRPGHIPGAINVPWSRAANEDGTFKSDEELAKLYADAGLDNSKETIAYCRIGERSS' A
#
# COMPACT_ATOMS: atom_id res chain seq x y z
N ASP A 1 -0.83 4.14 1.84
CA ASP A 1 -1.02 2.83 2.47
C ASP A 1 -0.78 1.74 1.43
N VAL A 2 0.22 0.90 1.64
CA VAL A 2 0.65 -0.13 0.67
C VAL A 2 0.13 -1.54 0.97
N ARG A 3 -0.76 -1.67 1.96
CA ARG A 3 -1.42 -2.92 2.31
C ARG A 3 -2.50 -3.29 1.27
N SER A 4 -3.05 -4.49 1.40
CA SER A 4 -4.13 -4.95 0.52
C SER A 4 -5.40 -4.06 0.63
N PRO A 5 -6.26 -4.01 -0.40
CA PRO A 5 -7.52 -3.26 -0.33
C PRO A 5 -8.44 -3.69 0.81
N ASP A 6 -8.40 -4.96 1.21
CA ASP A 6 -9.21 -5.50 2.31
C ASP A 6 -8.67 -5.08 3.69
N GLU A 7 -7.34 -5.00 3.86
CA GLU A 7 -6.72 -4.39 5.05
C GLU A 7 -7.04 -2.88 5.11
N PHE A 8 -6.90 -2.18 3.99
CA PHE A 8 -7.16 -0.74 3.88
C PHE A 8 -8.61 -0.38 4.19
N SER A 9 -9.57 -1.10 3.59
CA SER A 9 -11.01 -0.89 3.85
C SER A 9 -11.46 -1.38 5.23
N GLY A 10 -10.62 -2.16 5.91
CA GLY A 10 -10.92 -2.70 7.22
C GLY A 10 -11.80 -3.95 7.23
N LYS A 11 -11.94 -4.63 6.09
CA LYS A 11 -12.62 -5.94 6.04
C LYS A 11 -11.83 -7.03 6.76
N ILE A 12 -10.51 -6.93 6.76
CA ILE A 12 -9.63 -7.82 7.50
C ILE A 12 -8.68 -7.03 8.40
N LEU A 13 -8.32 -7.64 9.53
CA LEU A 13 -7.35 -7.07 10.45
C LEU A 13 -5.94 -7.35 9.95
N ALA A 14 -5.58 -8.59 9.66
CA ALA A 14 -4.29 -8.94 9.09
C ALA A 14 -4.46 -9.97 7.97
N PRO A 15 -3.45 -10.17 7.11
CA PRO A 15 -3.43 -11.28 6.17
C PRO A 15 -3.59 -12.61 6.91
N ALA A 16 -4.33 -13.56 6.32
CA ALA A 16 -4.61 -14.85 6.97
C ALA A 16 -3.35 -15.65 7.34
N HIS A 17 -2.25 -15.45 6.60
CA HIS A 17 -0.96 -16.10 6.84
C HIS A 17 -0.11 -15.40 7.92
N LEU A 18 -0.53 -14.23 8.43
CA LEU A 18 0.17 -13.44 9.46
C LEU A 18 -0.79 -13.01 10.58
N PRO A 19 -1.40 -13.95 11.33
CA PRO A 19 -2.39 -13.62 12.36
C PRO A 19 -1.80 -12.86 13.56
N GLN A 20 -0.51 -13.04 13.86
CA GLN A 20 0.23 -12.24 14.85
C GLN A 20 0.26 -10.75 14.47
N GLU A 21 0.10 -10.46 13.17
CA GLU A 21 0.11 -9.12 12.60
C GLU A 21 -0.93 -8.19 13.24
N GLN A 22 -2.06 -8.71 13.75
CA GLN A 22 -3.33 -8.00 13.90
C GLN A 22 -3.33 -6.68 14.70
N SER A 23 -4.17 -5.73 14.26
CA SER A 23 -4.49 -4.50 14.98
C SER A 23 -5.77 -4.66 15.80
N GLN A 24 -5.95 -3.81 16.82
CA GLN A 24 -7.19 -3.74 17.60
C GLN A 24 -8.35 -3.08 16.83
N ARG A 25 -8.03 -2.24 15.84
CA ARG A 25 -9.00 -1.56 14.97
C ARG A 25 -8.68 -1.82 13.50
N PRO A 26 -9.67 -2.11 12.66
CA PRO A 26 -9.49 -2.23 11.22
C PRO A 26 -9.49 -0.87 10.51
N GLY A 27 -9.03 -0.85 9.25
CA GLY A 27 -9.09 0.31 8.37
C GLY A 27 -7.74 0.97 8.15
N HIS A 28 -7.77 2.26 7.81
CA HIS A 28 -6.62 3.08 7.43
C HIS A 28 -6.68 4.46 8.09
N ILE A 29 -5.56 5.18 8.05
CA ILE A 29 -5.48 6.58 8.51
C ILE A 29 -6.29 7.45 7.55
N PRO A 30 -7.24 8.30 8.03
CA PRO A 30 -8.04 9.16 7.16
C PRO A 30 -7.20 10.00 6.21
N GLY A 31 -7.61 10.05 4.95
CA GLY A 31 -6.91 10.77 3.88
C GLY A 31 -5.79 9.97 3.19
N ALA A 32 -5.46 8.77 3.67
CA ALA A 32 -4.52 7.91 2.98
C ALA A 32 -5.11 7.37 1.66
N ILE A 33 -4.29 7.36 0.60
CA ILE A 33 -4.57 6.61 -0.63
C ILE A 33 -4.03 5.17 -0.53
N ASN A 34 -4.69 4.23 -1.20
CA ASN A 34 -4.27 2.82 -1.23
C ASN A 34 -3.58 2.46 -2.54
N VAL A 35 -2.31 2.07 -2.46
CA VAL A 35 -1.53 1.55 -3.59
C VAL A 35 -0.80 0.30 -3.10
N PRO A 36 -1.37 -0.90 -3.26
CA PRO A 36 -0.72 -2.15 -2.81
C PRO A 36 0.69 -2.29 -3.38
N TRP A 37 1.67 -2.61 -2.53
CA TRP A 37 3.09 -2.65 -2.91
C TRP A 37 3.37 -3.50 -4.16
N SER A 38 2.66 -4.63 -4.30
CA SER A 38 2.81 -5.56 -5.42
C SER A 38 2.47 -4.95 -6.78
N ARG A 39 1.72 -3.83 -6.82
CA ARG A 39 1.43 -3.13 -8.08
C ARG A 39 2.64 -2.42 -8.67
N ALA A 40 3.68 -2.17 -7.89
CA ALA A 40 4.94 -1.56 -8.34
C ALA A 40 5.93 -2.59 -8.93
N ALA A 41 5.64 -3.89 -8.80
CA ALA A 41 6.46 -4.97 -9.35
C ALA A 41 5.80 -5.61 -10.58
N ASN A 42 6.64 -6.16 -11.45
CA ASN A 42 6.28 -7.05 -12.54
C ASN A 42 6.02 -8.47 -12.00
N GLU A 43 5.47 -9.35 -12.84
CA GLU A 43 5.21 -10.75 -12.46
C GLU A 43 6.50 -11.54 -12.14
N ASP A 44 7.63 -11.13 -12.73
CA ASP A 44 8.95 -11.71 -12.48
C ASP A 44 9.64 -11.14 -11.22
N GLY A 45 8.98 -10.23 -10.50
CA GLY A 45 9.48 -9.60 -9.29
C GLY A 45 10.41 -8.41 -9.51
N THR A 46 10.70 -8.03 -10.77
CA THR A 46 11.42 -6.78 -11.06
C THR A 46 10.53 -5.57 -10.84
N PHE A 47 11.12 -4.38 -10.67
CA PHE A 47 10.34 -3.14 -10.64
C PHE A 47 9.79 -2.80 -12.02
N LYS A 48 8.60 -2.20 -12.03
CA LYS A 48 8.05 -1.56 -13.24
C LYS A 48 8.92 -0.39 -13.70
N SER A 49 8.74 0.00 -14.96
CA SER A 49 9.41 1.17 -15.52
C SER A 49 8.98 2.47 -14.82
N ASP A 50 9.83 3.49 -14.87
CA ASP A 50 9.53 4.81 -14.29
C ASP A 50 8.21 5.40 -14.82
N GLU A 51 7.91 5.20 -16.11
CA GLU A 51 6.68 5.69 -16.74
C GLU A 51 5.43 4.99 -16.18
N GLU A 52 5.49 3.67 -16.01
CA GLU A 52 4.41 2.89 -15.42
C GLU A 52 4.21 3.22 -13.94
N LEU A 53 5.29 3.43 -13.20
CA LEU A 53 5.25 3.83 -11.80
C LEU A 53 4.65 5.24 -11.64
N ALA A 54 5.12 6.20 -12.43
CA ALA A 54 4.58 7.57 -12.43
C ALA A 54 3.08 7.58 -12.71
N LYS A 55 2.64 6.78 -13.70
CA LYS A 55 1.23 6.61 -14.03
C LYS A 55 0.45 5.95 -12.89
N LEU A 56 0.97 4.86 -12.31
CA LEU A 56 0.33 4.15 -11.20
C LEU A 56 0.00 5.09 -10.03
N TYR A 57 0.95 5.92 -9.63
CA TYR A 57 0.76 6.84 -8.51
C TYR A 57 -0.13 8.04 -8.88
N ALA A 58 -0.01 8.56 -10.10
CA ALA A 58 -0.90 9.63 -10.57
C ALA A 58 -2.36 9.17 -10.64
N ASP A 59 -2.63 7.98 -11.18
CA ASP A 59 -3.97 7.39 -11.27
C ASP A 59 -4.57 7.12 -9.87
N ALA A 60 -3.72 6.88 -8.86
CA ALA A 60 -4.12 6.74 -7.46
C ALA A 60 -4.38 8.08 -6.75
N GLY A 61 -4.11 9.22 -7.40
CA GLY A 61 -4.30 10.55 -6.86
C GLY A 61 -3.14 11.07 -6.01
N LEU A 62 -1.91 10.56 -6.20
CA LEU A 62 -0.74 11.08 -5.51
C LEU A 62 -0.42 12.50 -5.98
N ASP A 63 -0.28 13.42 -5.02
CA ASP A 63 0.12 14.80 -5.25
C ASP A 63 1.62 14.97 -5.01
N ASN A 64 2.40 14.99 -6.10
CA ASN A 64 3.85 15.13 -6.06
C ASN A 64 4.34 16.51 -5.56
N SER A 65 3.45 17.47 -5.31
CA SER A 65 3.82 18.76 -4.70
C SER A 65 3.93 18.70 -3.17
N LYS A 66 3.50 17.58 -2.56
CA LYS A 66 3.49 17.38 -1.10
C LYS A 66 4.51 16.33 -0.68
N GLU A 67 4.95 16.45 0.58
CA GLU A 67 5.72 15.37 1.22
C GLU A 67 4.86 14.10 1.30
N THR A 68 5.49 12.96 1.00
CA THR A 68 4.81 11.66 0.94
C THR A 68 5.28 10.75 2.05
N ILE A 69 4.34 10.12 2.75
CA ILE A 69 4.61 9.09 3.76
C ILE A 69 4.02 7.77 3.28
N ALA A 70 4.89 6.77 3.13
CA ALA A 70 4.49 5.39 2.93
C ALA A 70 4.36 4.68 4.29
N TYR A 71 3.35 3.82 4.43
CA TYR A 71 3.19 2.97 5.61
C TYR A 71 2.49 1.67 5.24
N CYS A 72 2.77 0.63 6.03
CA CYS A 72 2.07 -0.64 6.02
C CYS A 72 1.73 -1.09 7.45
N ARG A 73 1.99 -2.35 7.80
CA ARG A 73 1.72 -2.87 9.14
C ARG A 73 2.94 -2.74 10.06
N ILE A 74 4.12 -3.24 9.64
CA ILE A 74 5.35 -3.19 10.44
C ILE A 74 6.53 -2.51 9.71
N GLY A 75 6.30 -1.94 8.54
CA GLY A 75 7.27 -1.16 7.76
C GLY A 75 7.89 -1.89 6.58
N GLU A 76 7.79 -3.22 6.55
CA GLU A 76 8.42 -4.14 5.61
C GLU A 76 7.93 -4.00 4.16
N ARG A 77 6.66 -3.64 3.98
CA ARG A 77 6.07 -3.43 2.64
C ARG A 77 6.18 -1.99 2.15
N SER A 78 6.51 -1.06 3.04
CA SER A 78 6.53 0.38 2.77
C SER A 78 7.94 0.96 2.60
N SER A 79 8.97 0.14 2.81
CA SER A 79 10.39 0.47 2.66
C SER A 79 10.90 0.27 1.24
#